data_AF-A0A7V0UK27-F1
#
_entry.id   AF-A0A7V0UK27-F1
#
_cell.length_a   1.000
_cell.length_b   1.000
_cell.length_c   1.000
_cell.angle_alpha   90.00
_cell.angle_beta   90.00
_cell.angle_gamma   90.00
#
_symmetry.space_group_name_H-M   'P 1'
#
loop_
_entity.id
_entity.type
_entity.pdbx_description
1 polymer ?
#
loop_
_entity_poly.entity_id
_entity_poly.type
_entity_poly.pdbx_seq_one_letter_code
_entity_poly.pdbx_strand_id
1 'polypeptide(L)'
;MTSRVQENLPLQRIDTPPFHPSQDDYERAKDKARQLLRQVLPEQSWLDLEEKGVIEWIGKRGHYIISPYSQTEIRDNISGRCMAYACLQLSIPAPTYDRMVAEYLLIRNAEDLYWKTANIFSRSGNEFGIATLFLMAFDIALFVNLLLEILSFY
;
A
#
# COMPACT_ATOMS: atom_id res chain seq x y z
N MET A 1 18.80 -53.03 -1.92
CA MET A 1 18.52 -52.61 -0.54
C MET A 1 18.84 -51.13 -0.43
N THR A 2 17.79 -50.31 -0.45
CA THR A 2 17.84 -48.85 -0.42
C THR A 2 17.88 -48.37 1.04
N SER A 3 19.05 -47.93 1.51
CA SER A 3 19.17 -47.24 2.79
C SER A 3 19.06 -45.74 2.56
N ARG A 4 17.91 -45.18 2.95
CA ARG A 4 17.66 -43.73 3.03
C ARG A 4 18.52 -43.16 4.17
N VAL A 5 19.49 -42.33 3.84
CA VAL A 5 20.14 -41.45 4.82
C VAL A 5 19.22 -40.24 4.97
N GLN A 6 18.55 -40.18 6.12
CA GLN A 6 17.67 -39.11 6.53
C GLN A 6 18.54 -38.01 7.15
N GLU A 7 18.92 -37.01 6.34
CA GLU A 7 19.62 -35.83 6.82
C GLU A 7 18.64 -34.92 7.59
N ASN A 8 18.62 -35.10 8.90
CA ASN A 8 17.98 -34.15 9.82
C ASN A 8 18.86 -32.89 9.90
N LEU A 9 18.65 -31.92 9.00
CA LEU A 9 19.14 -30.56 9.21
C LEU A 9 18.26 -29.87 10.26
N PRO A 10 18.81 -29.37 11.38
CA PRO A 10 18.02 -28.54 12.28
C PRO A 10 17.76 -27.20 11.58
N LEU A 11 16.49 -26.92 11.28
CA LEU A 11 16.00 -25.59 10.91
C LEU A 11 16.22 -24.65 12.11
N GLN A 12 17.42 -24.08 12.23
CA GLN A 12 17.62 -22.89 13.04
C GLN A 12 16.76 -21.79 12.42
N ARG A 13 15.62 -21.49 13.05
CA ARG A 13 14.94 -20.19 12.86
C ARG A 13 15.98 -19.13 13.17
N ILE A 14 16.44 -18.44 12.14
CA ILE A 14 17.08 -17.15 12.30
C ILE A 14 15.95 -16.25 12.80
N ASP A 15 15.89 -16.08 14.12
CA ASP A 15 15.10 -15.06 14.77
C ASP A 15 15.70 -13.71 14.38
N THR A 16 15.43 -13.31 13.13
CA THR A 16 15.76 -11.97 12.64
C THR A 16 14.90 -11.02 13.45
N PRO A 17 15.48 -10.10 14.24
CA PRO A 17 14.69 -9.11 14.94
C PRO A 17 13.82 -8.36 13.92
N PRO A 18 12.58 -7.95 14.29
CA PRO A 18 11.74 -7.17 13.39
C PRO A 18 12.53 -5.95 12.95
N PHE A 19 12.85 -5.90 11.65
CA PHE A 19 13.58 -4.80 11.04
C PHE A 19 12.67 -3.58 11.12
N HIS A 20 12.81 -2.79 12.17
CA HIS A 20 12.21 -1.47 12.26
C HIS A 20 13.16 -0.49 11.58
N PRO A 21 12.85 -0.04 10.35
CA PRO A 21 13.69 0.94 9.67
C PRO A 21 13.80 2.22 10.53
N SER A 22 15.01 2.78 10.60
CA SER A 22 15.25 4.03 11.29
C SER A 22 14.74 5.22 10.47
N GLN A 23 14.53 6.39 11.09
CA GLN A 23 14.11 7.60 10.38
C GLN A 23 15.06 7.98 9.24
N ASP A 24 16.37 7.73 9.42
CA ASP A 24 17.40 7.96 8.40
C ASP A 24 17.25 7.03 7.19
N ASP A 25 16.72 5.81 7.39
CA ASP A 25 16.46 4.87 6.30
C ASP A 25 15.30 5.34 5.42
N TYR A 26 14.30 5.99 6.01
CA TYR A 26 13.16 6.55 5.28
C TYR A 26 13.56 7.74 4.39
N GLU A 27 14.28 8.72 4.93
CA GLU A 27 14.73 9.87 4.13
C GLU A 27 15.70 9.44 3.02
N ARG A 28 16.59 8.48 3.29
CA ARG A 28 17.46 7.91 2.25
C ARG A 28 16.68 7.19 1.15
N ALA A 29 15.63 6.44 1.51
CA ALA A 29 14.78 5.76 0.53
C ALA A 29 14.00 6.75 -0.34
N LYS A 30 13.51 7.82 0.27
CA LYS A 30 12.81 8.93 -0.39
C LYS A 30 13.70 9.69 -1.37
N ASP A 31 14.92 10.08 -0.96
CA ASP A 31 15.89 10.75 -1.83
C ASP A 31 16.26 9.86 -3.01
N LYS A 32 16.44 8.57 -2.75
CA LYS A 32 16.69 7.58 -3.78
C LYS A 32 15.50 7.49 -4.75
N ALA A 33 14.26 7.40 -4.28
CA ALA A 33 13.07 7.39 -5.14
C ALA A 33 12.99 8.65 -6.02
N ARG A 34 13.22 9.84 -5.44
CA ARG A 34 13.21 11.13 -6.15
C ARG A 34 14.29 11.20 -7.24
N GLN A 35 15.54 10.86 -6.91
CA GLN A 35 16.65 10.85 -7.87
C GLN A 35 16.36 9.94 -9.06
N LEU A 36 15.67 8.84 -8.81
CA LEU A 36 15.42 7.83 -9.83
C LEU A 36 14.23 8.18 -10.71
N LEU A 37 13.20 8.83 -10.15
CA LEU A 37 12.15 9.47 -10.94
C LEU A 37 12.74 10.53 -11.88
N ARG A 38 13.70 11.34 -11.43
CA ARG A 38 14.40 12.32 -12.28
C ARG A 38 15.13 11.67 -13.47
N GLN A 39 15.69 10.48 -13.28
CA GLN A 39 16.41 9.76 -14.35
C GLN A 39 15.46 9.15 -15.41
N VAL A 40 14.23 8.85 -15.02
CA VAL A 40 13.24 8.10 -15.80
C VAL A 40 12.31 9.07 -16.55
N LEU A 41 11.91 10.16 -15.90
CA LEU A 41 10.91 11.07 -16.45
C LEU A 41 11.50 12.02 -17.50
N PRO A 42 10.76 12.28 -18.59
CA PRO A 42 11.05 13.40 -19.48
C PRO A 42 11.07 14.72 -18.69
N GLU A 43 11.82 15.70 -19.18
CA GLU A 43 12.02 16.97 -18.47
C GLU A 43 10.71 17.72 -18.21
N GLN A 44 9.77 17.69 -19.15
CA GLN A 44 8.43 18.27 -18.97
C GLN A 44 7.65 17.57 -17.85
N SER A 45 7.62 16.24 -17.83
CA SER A 45 6.94 15.47 -16.77
C SER A 45 7.61 15.63 -15.41
N TRP A 46 8.92 15.89 -15.38
CA TRP A 46 9.62 16.22 -14.14
C TRP A 46 9.22 17.60 -13.62
N LEU A 47 9.13 18.61 -14.48
CA LEU A 47 8.68 19.95 -14.11
C LEU A 47 7.22 19.91 -13.61
N ASP A 48 6.36 19.17 -14.31
CA ASP A 48 4.98 18.91 -13.88
C ASP A 48 4.93 18.26 -12.49
N LEU A 49 5.83 17.31 -12.22
CA LEU A 49 5.93 16.66 -10.91
C LEU A 49 6.43 17.63 -9.82
N GLU A 50 7.38 18.50 -10.12
CA GLU A 50 7.87 19.50 -9.15
C GLU A 50 6.81 20.57 -8.85
N GLU A 51 5.96 20.91 -9.82
CA GLU A 51 4.87 21.87 -9.63
C GLU A 51 3.66 21.25 -8.92
N LYS A 52 3.21 20.07 -9.36
CA LYS A 52 1.96 19.44 -8.89
C LYS A 52 2.18 18.47 -7.72
N GLY A 53 3.42 18.04 -7.51
CA GLY A 53 3.80 17.04 -6.50
C GLY A 53 3.44 15.60 -6.86
N VAL A 54 2.66 15.38 -7.94
CA VAL A 54 2.19 14.07 -8.39
C VAL A 54 2.15 13.99 -9.92
N ILE A 55 2.29 12.78 -10.45
CA ILE A 55 2.06 12.45 -11.85
C ILE A 55 0.82 11.58 -11.94
N GLU A 56 -0.09 11.99 -12.82
CA GLU A 56 -1.31 11.27 -13.14
C GLU A 56 -1.10 10.47 -14.42
N TRP A 57 -1.43 9.18 -14.38
CA TRP A 57 -1.34 8.30 -15.54
C TRP A 57 -2.56 7.43 -15.69
N ILE A 58 -3.20 7.50 -16.85
CA ILE A 58 -4.38 6.69 -17.16
C ILE A 58 -3.91 5.44 -17.88
N GLY A 59 -3.95 4.29 -17.20
CA GLY A 59 -3.72 2.98 -17.82
C GLY A 59 -5.02 2.25 -18.14
N LYS A 60 -4.88 1.02 -18.63
CA LYS A 60 -6.00 0.14 -19.02
C LYS A 60 -6.79 -0.36 -17.80
N ARG A 61 -6.12 -0.57 -16.67
CA ARG A 61 -6.70 -1.19 -15.46
C ARG A 61 -7.06 -0.17 -14.38
N GLY A 62 -6.66 1.09 -14.52
CA GLY A 62 -6.98 2.14 -13.57
C GLY A 62 -6.23 3.45 -13.81
N HIS A 63 -6.48 4.40 -12.92
CA HIS A 63 -5.84 5.71 -12.90
C HIS A 63 -4.77 5.71 -11.80
N TYR A 64 -3.52 5.96 -12.18
CA TYR A 64 -2.38 5.88 -11.29
C TYR A 64 -1.93 7.27 -10.86
N ILE A 65 -1.81 7.48 -9.55
CA ILE A 65 -1.23 8.69 -8.98
C ILE A 65 0.15 8.32 -8.43
N ILE A 66 1.18 8.79 -9.11
CA ILE A 66 2.57 8.49 -8.81
C ILE A 66 3.19 9.70 -8.11
N SER A 67 3.81 9.50 -6.96
CA SER A 67 4.54 10.57 -6.27
C SER A 67 5.91 10.08 -5.78
N PRO A 68 6.91 10.96 -5.68
CA PRO A 68 8.23 10.62 -5.12
C PRO A 68 8.19 10.35 -3.61
N TYR A 69 7.11 10.76 -2.94
CA TYR A 69 7.01 10.80 -1.48
C TYR A 69 5.90 9.90 -0.94
N SER A 70 5.30 9.04 -1.78
CA SER A 70 4.25 8.12 -1.36
C SER A 70 4.24 6.86 -2.24
N GLN A 71 3.47 5.87 -1.78
CA GLN A 71 3.07 4.75 -2.61
C GLN A 71 2.22 5.26 -3.79
N THR A 72 2.23 4.51 -4.89
CA THR A 72 1.37 4.84 -6.02
C THR A 72 -0.07 4.54 -5.63
N GLU A 73 -0.96 5.50 -5.80
CA GLU A 73 -2.39 5.25 -5.65
C GLU A 73 -2.96 4.69 -6.96
N ILE A 74 -3.74 3.63 -6.85
CA ILE A 74 -4.56 3.11 -7.95
C ILE A 74 -5.98 3.56 -7.68
N ARG A 75 -6.49 4.45 -8.53
CA ARG A 75 -7.83 5.00 -8.49
C ARG A 75 -8.72 4.37 -9.55
N ASP A 76 -9.98 4.25 -9.23
CA ASP A 76 -11.03 3.85 -10.16
C ASP A 76 -11.25 4.95 -11.21
N ASN A 77 -11.34 4.57 -12.48
CA ASN A 77 -11.47 5.52 -13.59
C ASN A 77 -12.82 6.24 -13.61
N ILE A 78 -13.87 5.66 -13.01
CA ILE A 78 -15.24 6.20 -13.05
C ILE A 78 -15.50 7.09 -11.83
N SER A 79 -15.23 6.58 -10.64
CA SER A 79 -15.53 7.25 -9.37
C SER A 79 -14.38 8.11 -8.84
N GLY A 80 -13.16 7.97 -9.38
CA GLY A 80 -11.96 8.65 -8.89
C GLY A 80 -11.51 8.19 -7.50
N ARG A 81 -12.16 7.19 -6.91
CA ARG A 81 -11.84 6.69 -5.58
C ARG A 81 -10.56 5.86 -5.62
N CYS A 82 -9.68 6.07 -4.65
CA CYS A 82 -8.52 5.22 -4.44
C CYS A 82 -8.98 3.82 -4.01
N MET A 83 -8.67 2.81 -4.83
CA MET A 83 -9.03 1.42 -4.60
C MET A 83 -7.89 0.64 -3.95
N ALA A 84 -6.65 1.02 -4.25
CA ALA A 84 -5.47 0.34 -3.77
C ALA A 84 -4.25 1.26 -3.74
N TYR A 85 -3.27 0.85 -2.97
CA TYR A 85 -1.92 1.40 -3.00
C TYR A 85 -0.99 0.34 -3.54
N ALA A 86 -0.03 0.74 -4.34
CA ALA A 86 0.91 -0.17 -4.96
C ALA A 86 2.35 0.27 -4.72
N CYS A 87 3.19 -0.74 -4.49
CA CYS A 87 4.62 -0.61 -4.40
C CYS A 87 5.32 -1.78 -5.12
N LEU A 88 6.50 -1.58 -5.66
CA LEU A 88 7.26 -2.62 -6.35
C LEU A 88 8.51 -2.91 -5.52
N GLN A 89 8.35 -3.78 -4.52
CA GLN A 89 9.46 -4.17 -3.63
C GLN A 89 9.43 -5.68 -3.34
N LEU A 90 10.49 -6.39 -3.74
CA LEU A 90 10.56 -7.85 -3.75
C LEU A 90 11.02 -8.49 -2.43
N SER A 91 11.32 -7.72 -1.37
CA SER A 91 12.05 -8.30 -0.20
C SER A 91 11.93 -7.61 1.16
N ILE A 92 11.25 -6.46 1.33
CA ILE A 92 11.15 -5.78 2.64
C ILE A 92 9.68 -5.48 2.96
N PRO A 93 9.20 -5.71 4.20
CA PRO A 93 7.81 -5.50 4.59
C PRO A 93 7.31 -4.05 4.55
N ALA A 94 8.15 -3.07 4.20
CA ALA A 94 7.76 -1.67 4.17
C ALA A 94 8.51 -0.86 3.09
N PRO A 95 7.89 -0.63 1.93
CA PRO A 95 8.25 0.47 1.02
C PRO A 95 7.16 1.54 1.03
N THR A 96 7.52 2.72 1.51
CA THR A 96 6.65 3.91 1.42
C THR A 96 6.87 4.68 0.12
N TYR A 97 7.95 4.41 -0.64
CA TYR A 97 8.42 5.27 -1.73
C TYR A 97 8.87 4.44 -2.93
N ASP A 98 8.24 4.67 -4.07
CA ASP A 98 8.29 3.72 -5.17
C ASP A 98 8.87 4.34 -6.46
N ARG A 99 10.03 3.83 -6.87
CA ARG A 99 10.77 4.22 -8.09
C ARG A 99 10.18 3.63 -9.38
N MET A 100 9.76 2.36 -9.32
CA MET A 100 9.64 1.54 -10.54
C MET A 100 8.27 1.66 -11.23
N VAL A 101 7.29 2.27 -10.58
CA VAL A 101 5.97 2.49 -11.17
C VAL A 101 6.06 3.42 -12.38
N ALA A 102 6.79 4.53 -12.25
CA ALA A 102 7.03 5.44 -13.38
C ALA A 102 7.74 4.74 -14.54
N GLU A 103 8.69 3.85 -14.25
CA GLU A 103 9.41 3.12 -15.28
C GLU A 103 8.50 2.12 -16.01
N TYR A 104 7.69 1.34 -15.29
CA TYR A 104 6.82 0.34 -15.93
C TYR A 104 5.58 0.94 -16.59
N LEU A 105 4.94 1.92 -15.95
CA LEU A 105 3.69 2.49 -16.45
C LEU A 105 3.92 3.61 -17.46
N LEU A 106 4.85 4.53 -17.22
CA LEU A 106 5.05 5.71 -18.07
C LEU A 106 6.02 5.45 -19.22
N ILE A 107 7.20 4.86 -18.94
CA ILE A 107 8.21 4.64 -19.99
C ILE A 107 7.89 3.38 -20.80
N ARG A 108 7.79 2.22 -20.12
CA ARG A 108 7.73 0.93 -20.79
C ARG A 108 6.32 0.59 -21.30
N ASN A 109 5.30 1.36 -20.88
CA ASN A 109 3.89 1.10 -21.15
C ASN A 109 3.51 -0.39 -20.92
N ALA A 110 4.11 -1.00 -19.89
CA ALA A 110 4.08 -2.43 -19.62
C ALA A 110 3.23 -2.72 -18.37
N GLU A 111 1.99 -2.23 -18.40
CA GLU A 111 1.05 -2.32 -17.28
C GLU A 111 0.81 -3.76 -16.80
N ASP A 112 0.71 -4.73 -17.71
CA ASP A 112 0.51 -6.13 -17.31
C ASP A 112 1.70 -6.72 -16.54
N LEU A 113 2.92 -6.26 -16.82
CA LEU A 113 4.11 -6.69 -16.10
C LEU A 113 4.18 -6.02 -14.72
N TYR A 114 3.80 -4.74 -14.65
CA TYR A 114 3.64 -4.04 -13.39
C TYR A 114 2.67 -4.76 -12.45
N TRP A 115 1.47 -5.10 -12.91
CA TRP A 115 0.48 -5.81 -12.09
C TRP A 115 0.91 -7.21 -11.64
N LYS A 116 1.82 -7.86 -12.36
CA LYS A 116 2.38 -9.16 -11.96
C LYS A 116 3.47 -9.06 -10.90
N THR A 117 4.09 -7.90 -10.75
CA THR A 117 5.32 -7.72 -9.96
C THR A 117 5.16 -6.73 -8.82
N ALA A 118 4.18 -5.83 -8.88
CA ALA A 118 3.84 -4.90 -7.82
C ALA A 118 3.11 -5.63 -6.68
N ASN A 119 3.44 -5.27 -5.45
CA ASN A 119 2.62 -5.56 -4.29
C ASN A 119 1.49 -4.52 -4.25
N ILE A 120 0.26 -4.99 -4.37
CA ILE A 120 -0.93 -4.14 -4.38
C ILE A 120 -1.69 -4.39 -3.08
N PHE A 121 -1.80 -3.36 -2.26
CA PHE A 121 -2.57 -3.36 -1.02
C PHE A 121 -3.93 -2.74 -1.31
N SER A 122 -5.00 -3.51 -1.12
CA SER A 122 -6.35 -2.94 -1.27
C SER A 122 -6.57 -1.88 -0.19
N ARG A 123 -7.20 -0.75 -0.57
CA ARG A 123 -7.68 0.26 0.37
C ARG A 123 -8.98 -0.17 1.06
N SER A 124 -9.43 -1.42 0.88
CA SER A 124 -10.64 -1.98 1.49
C SER A 124 -10.55 -2.18 3.02
N GLY A 125 -9.79 -1.32 3.72
CA GLY A 125 -9.90 -1.16 5.18
C GLY A 125 -11.17 -0.43 5.61
N ASN A 126 -12.11 -0.17 4.69
CA ASN A 126 -13.40 0.45 4.96
C ASN A 126 -14.58 -0.51 4.75
N GLU A 127 -14.34 -1.82 4.82
CA GLU A 127 -15.38 -2.71 5.29
C GLU A 127 -15.56 -2.37 6.77
N PHE A 128 -16.65 -1.70 7.14
CA PHE A 128 -17.10 -1.69 8.53
C PHE A 128 -17.15 -3.15 8.96
N GLY A 129 -16.09 -3.60 9.63
CA GLY A 129 -15.96 -5.00 9.99
C GLY A 129 -17.17 -5.37 10.80
N ILE A 130 -17.65 -6.61 10.66
CA ILE A 130 -18.81 -7.14 11.39
C ILE A 130 -18.73 -6.78 12.89
N ALA A 131 -17.53 -6.76 13.48
CA ALA A 131 -17.26 -6.31 14.83
C ALA A 131 -17.68 -4.85 15.13
N THR A 132 -17.43 -3.92 14.20
CA THR A 132 -17.83 -2.50 14.33
C THR A 132 -19.34 -2.34 14.26
N LEU A 133 -20.02 -3.13 13.41
CA LEU A 133 -21.48 -3.19 13.36
C LEU A 133 -22.07 -3.72 14.68
N PHE A 134 -21.47 -4.77 15.25
CA PHE A 134 -21.89 -5.30 16.55
C PHE A 134 -21.68 -4.29 17.69
N LEU A 135 -20.56 -3.56 17.69
CA LEU A 135 -20.31 -2.50 18.67
C LEU A 135 -21.34 -1.37 18.57
N MET A 136 -21.64 -0.89 17.36
CA MET A 136 -22.68 0.13 17.18
C MET A 136 -24.06 -0.36 17.64
N ALA A 137 -24.42 -1.60 17.31
CA ALA A 137 -25.69 -2.18 17.75
C ALA A 137 -25.76 -2.33 19.28
N PHE A 138 -24.65 -2.72 19.91
CA PHE A 138 -24.54 -2.81 21.36
C PHE A 138 -24.68 -1.43 22.03
N ASP A 139 -23.98 -0.41 21.52
CA ASP A 139 -24.07 0.96 22.05
C ASP A 139 -25.50 1.51 21.95
N ILE A 140 -26.19 1.27 20.82
CA ILE A 140 -27.60 1.68 20.65
C ILE A 140 -28.49 0.95 21.66
N ALA A 141 -28.31 -0.37 21.85
CA ALA A 141 -29.12 -1.14 22.79
C ALA A 141 -28.91 -0.68 24.24
N LEU A 142 -27.67 -0.37 24.62
CA LEU A 142 -27.33 0.12 25.95
C LEU A 142 -27.91 1.52 26.19
N PHE A 143 -27.85 2.39 25.17
CA PHE A 143 -28.47 3.70 25.21
C PHE A 143 -29.98 3.64 25.35
N VAL A 144 -30.67 2.78 24.59
CA VAL A 144 -32.12 2.57 24.71
C VAL A 144 -32.50 2.03 26.08
N ASN A 145 -31.76 1.05 26.62
CA ASN A 145 -31.99 0.53 27.96
C ASN A 145 -31.85 1.61 29.03
N LEU A 146 -30.79 2.43 28.95
CA LEU A 146 -30.60 3.54 29.88
C LEU A 146 -31.74 4.57 29.78
N LEU A 147 -32.21 4.86 28.57
CA LEU A 147 -33.31 5.79 28.33
C LEU A 147 -34.63 5.27 28.91
N LEU A 148 -34.92 3.98 28.74
CA LEU A 148 -36.08 3.32 29.33
C LEU A 148 -36.01 3.30 30.85
N GLU A 149 -34.83 3.02 31.42
CA GLU A 149 -34.62 3.04 32.86
C GLU A 149 -34.89 4.45 33.43
N ILE A 150 -34.30 5.49 32.85
CA ILE A 150 -34.54 6.89 33.25
C ILE A 150 -36.03 7.28 33.15
N LEU A 151 -36.70 6.86 32.07
CA LEU A 151 -38.13 7.16 31.87
C LEU A 151 -39.04 6.35 32.81
N SER A 152 -38.60 5.18 33.28
CA SER A 152 -39.36 4.35 34.23
C SER A 152 -39.27 4.81 35.68
N PHE A 153 -38.32 5.69 36.00
CA PHE A 153 -38.18 6.33 37.32
C PHE A 153 -38.92 7.68 37.42
N TYR A 154 -39.71 8.04 36.39
CA TYR A 154 -40.62 9.20 36.36
C TYR A 154 -42.07 8.72 36.25
#